data_AF-A0A931JXS5-F1
#
_entry.id   AF-A0A931JXS5-F1
#
_cell.length_a   1.000
_cell.length_b   1.000
_cell.length_c   1.000
_cell.angle_alpha   90.00
_cell.angle_beta   90.00
_cell.angle_gamma   90.00
#
_symmetry.space_group_name_H-M   'P 1'
#
loop_
_entity.id
_entity.type
_entity.pdbx_description
1 polymer ?
#
loop_
_entity_poly.entity_id
_entity_poly.type
_entity_poly.pdbx_seq_one_letter_code
_entity_poly.pdbx_strand_id
1 'polypeptide(L)'
;MPPIFLAILGVALVGGLLLIWAGRRGRRLNDHPVCRQCGFDLEGVYPESVTCPECGAGLKRDNSIRIGVRRRYPAMVVTGVVLAMMPLAPLGVVGYAALTGADVNAYMPVGVLLWEAKHGTPASAGKIADELTRRAQKKGLSASQYSRAIETALAMQADAAAPWSEAWGNFIGNAKLDGTLAKAADERFEENSALLKLETRAKTAAGTRLPVTIALDQARVGSGDLFVHTLTLVGAKVDGKKVEAKPGESAGGLLGGWSGRGMIQMTINGVPVQPDGGDGDSGLLGQVNAAGSRVPLNVFGAGTQGVDAVVSLPGDLSPGEHTIELDLERDVNTGRVAFGFPAPGGQGTPLTLKTKVTIAPVDELVEAVAPDAELTKQFAKRLRPGAIIAEPDGGDGSQTRAEVSFPLQDVKDLNVPLACDVILRSGTREWKIGELSSEPDKSKPTGTNIRSSFSPMIIINGRQVRSTSSGGDDKTVSGKAPGFDASTADIILRPRATVALGNSDQKKYYNDEIVIPDVPVERYQDPFGGMNDPIFRDMQKRQDEMMRRMRRLMRGSP
;
A
#
# COMPACT_ATOMS: atom_id res chain seq x y z
N MET A 1 21.36 12.10 -15.96
CA MET A 1 21.39 12.39 -17.42
C MET A 1 21.34 11.08 -18.20
N PRO A 2 20.36 10.85 -19.09
CA PRO A 2 20.24 9.61 -19.85
C PRO A 2 21.48 9.37 -20.74
N PRO A 3 21.92 8.12 -20.93
CA PRO A 3 23.09 7.82 -21.77
C PRO A 3 22.94 8.34 -23.21
N ILE A 4 21.70 8.41 -23.71
CA ILE A 4 21.36 8.96 -25.03
C ILE A 4 21.74 10.45 -25.13
N PHE A 5 21.51 11.25 -24.09
CA PHE A 5 21.86 12.68 -24.11
C PHE A 5 23.37 12.87 -24.19
N LEU A 6 24.15 12.08 -23.44
CA LEU A 6 25.61 12.12 -23.52
C LEU A 6 26.11 11.70 -24.91
N ALA A 7 25.46 10.72 -25.54
CA ALA A 7 25.78 10.32 -26.91
C ALA A 7 25.49 11.45 -27.92
N ILE A 8 24.34 12.13 -27.81
CA ILE A 8 24.00 13.27 -28.69
C ILE A 8 25.02 14.41 -28.51
N LEU A 9 25.37 14.76 -27.28
CA LEU A 9 26.38 15.80 -27.00
C LEU A 9 27.76 15.41 -27.53
N GLY A 10 28.14 14.13 -27.40
CA GLY A 10 29.38 13.58 -27.95
C GLY A 10 29.42 13.63 -29.47
N VAL A 11 28.35 13.23 -30.14
CA VAL A 11 28.23 13.29 -31.61
C VAL A 11 28.26 14.74 -32.10
N ALA A 12 27.55 15.66 -31.43
CA ALA A 12 27.59 17.08 -31.76
C ALA A 12 29.01 17.65 -31.62
N LEU A 13 29.72 17.33 -30.53
CA LEU A 13 31.10 17.77 -30.30
C LEU A 13 32.04 17.24 -31.39
N VAL A 14 32.02 15.94 -31.67
CA VAL A 14 32.87 15.31 -32.69
C VAL A 14 32.54 15.84 -34.08
N GLY A 15 31.25 15.93 -34.42
CA GLY A 15 30.79 16.50 -35.69
C GLY A 15 31.21 17.95 -35.87
N GLY A 16 31.11 18.77 -34.81
CA GLY A 16 31.59 20.15 -34.80
C GLY A 16 33.10 20.24 -35.06
N LEU A 17 33.90 19.41 -34.39
CA LEU A 17 35.35 19.35 -34.60
C LEU A 17 35.71 18.90 -36.02
N LEU A 18 34.99 17.92 -36.59
CA LEU A 18 35.18 17.47 -37.96
C LEU A 18 34.83 18.56 -38.97
N LEU A 19 33.75 19.34 -38.75
CA LEU A 19 33.38 20.48 -39.59
C LEU A 19 34.42 21.60 -39.53
N ILE A 20 34.96 21.91 -38.35
CA ILE A 20 36.07 22.88 -38.19
C ILE A 20 37.29 22.39 -38.99
N TRP A 21 37.66 21.11 -38.84
CA TRP A 21 38.80 20.52 -39.53
C TRP A 21 38.61 20.53 -41.06
N ALA A 22 37.45 20.09 -41.56
CA ALA A 22 37.12 20.06 -42.98
C ALA A 22 37.04 21.48 -43.57
N GLY A 23 36.40 22.42 -42.88
CA GLY A 23 36.28 23.82 -43.29
C GLY A 23 37.62 24.53 -43.37
N ARG A 24 38.54 24.25 -42.42
CA ARG A 24 39.93 24.75 -42.44
C ARG A 24 40.77 24.10 -43.54
N ARG A 25 40.58 22.79 -43.79
CA ARG A 25 41.28 22.05 -44.86
C ARG A 25 40.87 22.55 -46.24
N GLY A 26 39.62 23.01 -46.38
CA GLY A 26 39.04 23.54 -47.61
C GLY A 26 38.83 22.48 -48.70
N ARG A 27 38.09 22.81 -49.76
CA ARG A 27 37.96 21.98 -50.96
C ARG A 27 38.95 22.47 -52.01
N ARG A 28 39.56 21.54 -52.75
CA ARG A 28 40.31 21.87 -53.97
C ARG A 28 39.29 22.29 -55.03
N LEU A 29 39.44 23.49 -55.57
CA LEU A 29 38.58 24.00 -56.64
C LEU A 29 39.07 23.52 -58.00
N ASN A 30 40.39 23.52 -58.21
CA ASN A 30 41.05 23.19 -59.47
C ASN A 30 42.29 22.31 -59.19
N ASP A 31 42.81 21.65 -60.22
CA ASP A 31 44.01 20.79 -60.15
C ASP A 31 45.19 21.31 -60.99
N HIS A 32 45.14 22.56 -61.46
CA HIS A 32 46.26 23.19 -62.16
C HIS A 32 47.46 23.47 -61.23
N PRO A 33 48.69 23.40 -61.77
CA PRO A 33 49.89 23.77 -61.04
C PRO A 33 49.94 25.29 -60.84
N VAL A 34 49.98 25.75 -59.59
CA VAL A 34 50.18 27.18 -59.25
C VAL A 34 51.52 27.40 -58.58
N CYS A 35 52.18 28.52 -58.89
CA CYS A 35 53.41 28.92 -58.21
C CYS A 35 53.13 29.10 -56.71
N ARG A 36 53.90 28.43 -55.84
CA ARG A 36 53.66 28.49 -54.39
C ARG A 36 53.91 29.88 -53.79
N GLN A 37 54.77 30.68 -54.42
CA GLN A 37 55.18 31.98 -53.91
C GLN A 37 54.16 33.09 -54.23
N CYS A 38 53.80 33.28 -55.50
CA CYS A 38 52.85 34.33 -55.90
C CYS A 38 51.44 33.83 -56.27
N GLY A 39 51.24 32.51 -56.46
CA GLY A 39 49.93 31.95 -56.82
C GLY A 39 49.60 31.98 -58.32
N PHE A 40 50.52 32.39 -59.18
CA PHE A 40 50.33 32.41 -60.64
C PHE A 40 50.04 31.00 -61.19
N ASP A 41 49.09 30.89 -62.10
CA ASP A 41 48.72 29.63 -62.77
C ASP A 41 49.77 29.25 -63.81
N LEU A 42 50.37 28.07 -63.65
CA LEU A 42 51.44 27.55 -64.49
C LEU A 42 50.92 26.60 -65.57
N GLU A 43 49.60 26.49 -65.73
CA GLU A 43 49.00 25.76 -66.85
C GLU A 43 49.52 26.33 -68.19
N GLY A 44 50.09 25.45 -69.02
CA GLY A 44 50.77 25.82 -70.27
C GLY A 44 52.23 26.29 -70.14
N VAL A 45 52.76 26.47 -68.92
CA VAL A 45 54.15 26.91 -68.67
C VAL A 45 55.00 25.83 -67.99
N TYR A 46 54.38 25.04 -67.11
CA TYR A 46 54.99 23.89 -66.45
C TYR A 46 54.71 22.61 -67.27
N PRO A 47 55.68 21.70 -67.49
CA PRO A 47 56.98 21.57 -66.79
C PRO A 47 58.18 22.29 -67.41
N GLU A 48 58.02 23.02 -68.51
CA GLU A 48 59.18 23.48 -69.30
C GLU A 48 59.91 24.70 -68.72
N SER A 49 59.22 25.59 -67.99
CA SER A 49 59.86 26.78 -67.40
C SER A 49 60.64 26.49 -66.12
N VAL A 50 61.83 27.09 -65.99
CA VAL A 50 62.69 27.01 -64.79
C VAL A 50 62.31 28.05 -63.74
N THR A 51 61.66 29.15 -64.13
CA THR A 51 61.29 30.28 -63.25
C THR A 51 59.84 30.69 -63.47
N CYS A 52 59.14 31.09 -62.39
CA CYS A 52 57.80 31.64 -62.49
C CYS A 52 57.81 32.94 -63.31
N PRO A 53 56.95 33.09 -64.32
CA PRO A 53 56.94 34.29 -65.17
C PRO A 53 56.48 35.56 -64.42
N GLU A 54 55.82 35.40 -63.27
CA GLU A 54 55.29 36.54 -62.50
C GLU A 54 56.29 36.99 -61.42
N CYS A 55 56.74 36.09 -60.54
CA CYS A 55 57.60 36.46 -59.41
C CYS A 55 59.07 36.05 -59.55
N GLY A 56 59.45 35.38 -60.63
CA GLY A 56 60.81 34.87 -60.86
C GLY A 56 61.25 33.70 -59.97
N ALA A 57 60.39 33.18 -59.08
CA ALA A 57 60.74 32.07 -58.20
C ALA A 57 61.09 30.78 -58.99
N GLY A 58 62.15 30.09 -58.59
CA GLY A 58 62.61 28.87 -59.26
C GLY A 58 61.61 27.70 -59.11
N LEU A 59 61.11 27.20 -60.24
CA LEU A 59 60.09 26.13 -60.30
C LEU A 59 60.68 24.72 -60.13
N LYS A 60 62.00 24.53 -60.24
CA LYS A 60 62.64 23.21 -60.04
C LYS A 60 62.89 22.81 -58.58
N ARG A 61 62.64 23.68 -57.61
CA ARG A 61 62.82 23.35 -56.18
C ARG A 61 61.68 22.48 -55.68
N ASP A 62 61.95 21.54 -54.77
CA ASP A 62 60.90 20.76 -54.13
C ASP A 62 59.88 21.68 -53.45
N ASN A 63 58.59 21.38 -53.65
CA ASN A 63 57.46 22.19 -53.19
C ASN A 63 57.36 23.60 -53.79
N SER A 64 58.10 23.96 -54.84
CA SER A 64 57.95 25.25 -55.56
C SER A 64 56.56 25.43 -56.20
N ILE A 65 55.91 24.31 -56.52
CA ILE A 65 54.61 24.22 -57.19
C ILE A 65 53.60 23.61 -56.22
N ARG A 66 52.44 24.23 -56.14
CA ARG A 66 51.29 23.70 -55.40
C ARG A 66 50.25 23.25 -56.42
N ILE A 67 49.85 21.99 -56.35
CA ILE A 67 48.75 21.48 -57.18
C ILE A 67 47.41 21.89 -56.55
N GLY A 68 46.70 22.74 -57.29
CA GLY A 68 45.35 23.20 -56.97
C GLY A 68 45.24 24.32 -55.93
N VAL A 69 44.23 25.16 -56.11
CA VAL A 69 43.85 26.20 -55.14
C VAL A 69 42.81 25.64 -54.16
N ARG A 70 43.05 25.83 -52.85
CA ARG A 70 42.10 25.46 -51.79
C ARG A 70 41.31 26.68 -51.37
N ARG A 71 39.99 26.63 -51.51
CA ARG A 71 39.09 27.62 -50.90
C ARG A 71 38.62 27.10 -49.56
N ARG A 72 38.91 27.88 -48.50
CA ARG A 72 38.35 27.62 -47.17
C ARG A 72 36.86 27.92 -47.20
N TYR A 73 36.08 27.12 -46.48
CA TYR A 73 34.64 27.35 -46.31
C TYR A 73 34.43 27.94 -44.91
N PRO A 74 34.51 29.28 -44.75
CA PRO A 74 34.36 29.90 -43.43
C PRO A 74 33.01 29.54 -42.78
N ALA A 75 31.95 29.37 -43.58
CA ALA A 75 30.66 28.89 -43.10
C ALA A 75 30.76 27.54 -42.38
N MET A 76 31.46 26.55 -42.93
CA MET A 76 31.64 25.25 -42.26
C MET A 76 32.42 25.37 -40.95
N VAL A 77 33.41 26.26 -40.89
CA VAL A 77 34.16 26.52 -39.66
C VAL A 77 33.25 27.14 -38.61
N VAL A 78 32.45 28.14 -38.97
CA VAL A 78 31.52 28.80 -38.04
C VAL A 78 30.47 27.81 -37.54
N THR A 79 29.84 27.04 -38.43
CA THR A 79 28.88 26.00 -38.04
C THR A 79 29.52 24.97 -37.12
N GLY A 80 30.75 24.53 -37.44
CA GLY A 80 31.50 23.59 -36.61
C GLY A 80 31.84 24.14 -35.22
N VAL A 81 32.21 25.42 -35.11
CA VAL A 81 32.47 26.09 -33.82
C VAL A 81 31.19 26.17 -32.99
N VAL A 82 30.06 26.60 -33.57
CA VAL A 82 28.79 26.67 -32.86
C VAL A 82 28.37 25.29 -32.37
N LEU A 83 28.45 24.28 -33.23
CA LEU A 83 28.09 22.89 -32.91
C LEU A 83 29.01 22.28 -31.84
N ALA A 84 30.31 22.62 -31.85
CA ALA A 84 31.28 22.16 -30.84
C ALA A 84 31.13 22.88 -29.50
N MET A 85 30.75 24.17 -29.51
CA MET A 85 30.59 24.96 -28.28
C MET A 85 29.32 24.62 -27.51
N MET A 86 28.23 24.28 -28.21
CA MET A 86 26.94 23.95 -27.60
C MET A 86 27.01 22.85 -26.52
N PRO A 87 27.70 21.70 -26.73
CA PRO A 87 27.82 20.66 -25.70
C PRO A 87 28.82 21.00 -24.58
N LEU A 88 29.74 21.95 -24.77
CA LEU A 88 30.76 22.26 -23.76
C LEU A 88 30.15 22.85 -22.48
N ALA A 89 29.09 23.65 -22.58
CA ALA A 89 28.42 24.21 -21.41
C ALA A 89 27.82 23.12 -20.49
N PRO A 90 26.91 22.22 -20.96
CA PRO A 90 26.37 21.16 -20.11
C PRO A 90 27.45 20.15 -19.67
N LEU A 91 28.41 19.80 -20.53
CA LEU A 91 29.53 18.92 -20.15
C LEU A 91 30.43 19.57 -19.08
N GLY A 92 30.64 20.89 -19.15
CA GLY A 92 31.39 21.64 -18.16
C GLY A 92 30.71 21.64 -16.79
N VAL A 93 29.38 21.81 -16.75
CA VAL A 93 28.61 21.71 -15.49
C VAL A 93 28.69 20.30 -14.90
N VAL A 94 28.50 19.27 -15.72
CA VAL A 94 28.61 17.87 -15.28
C VAL A 94 30.02 17.56 -14.79
N GLY A 95 31.05 18.00 -15.52
CA GLY A 95 32.45 17.82 -15.14
C GLY A 95 32.80 18.55 -13.84
N TYR A 96 32.34 19.80 -13.68
CA TYR A 96 32.51 20.56 -12.45
C TYR A 96 31.85 19.86 -11.25
N ALA A 97 30.60 19.42 -11.41
CA ALA A 97 29.87 18.69 -10.38
C ALA A 97 30.56 17.36 -10.01
N ALA A 98 31.03 16.60 -11.01
CA ALA A 98 31.75 15.36 -10.77
C ALA A 98 33.08 15.58 -10.03
N LEU A 99 33.80 16.67 -10.32
CA LEU A 99 35.07 17.00 -9.67
C LEU A 99 34.92 17.55 -8.26
N THR A 100 33.86 18.31 -8.00
CA THR A 100 33.64 19.00 -6.72
C THR A 100 32.71 18.25 -5.77
N GLY A 101 32.00 17.24 -6.27
CA GLY A 101 30.89 16.62 -5.56
C GLY A 101 29.66 17.51 -5.44
N ALA A 102 29.61 18.64 -6.16
CA ALA A 102 28.44 19.52 -6.16
C ALA A 102 27.23 18.82 -6.78
N ASP A 103 26.04 19.06 -6.22
CA ASP A 103 24.81 18.52 -6.79
C ASP A 103 24.48 19.23 -8.12
N VAL A 104 24.46 18.46 -9.22
CA VAL A 104 24.09 18.95 -10.55
C VAL A 104 22.70 19.60 -10.54
N ASN A 105 21.78 19.09 -9.71
CA ASN A 105 20.41 19.60 -9.61
C ASN A 105 20.37 21.08 -9.17
N ALA A 106 21.37 21.53 -8.41
CA ALA A 106 21.47 22.91 -7.93
C ALA A 106 21.59 23.92 -9.08
N TYR A 107 22.10 23.50 -10.24
CA TYR A 107 22.32 24.34 -11.41
C TYR A 107 21.22 24.19 -12.47
N MET A 108 20.34 23.19 -12.35
CA MET A 108 19.29 22.96 -13.34
C MET A 108 18.15 23.99 -13.19
N PRO A 109 17.59 24.50 -14.30
CA PRO A 109 16.38 25.32 -14.23
C PRO A 109 15.19 24.46 -13.78
N VAL A 110 14.21 25.09 -13.09
CA VAL A 110 13.04 24.39 -12.51
C VAL A 110 12.30 23.54 -13.54
N GLY A 111 12.15 24.03 -14.79
CA GLY A 111 11.48 23.26 -15.85
C GLY A 111 12.16 21.93 -16.18
N VAL A 112 13.50 21.88 -16.13
CA VAL A 112 14.26 20.64 -16.36
C VAL A 112 14.12 19.70 -15.17
N LEU A 113 14.18 20.23 -13.94
CA LEU A 113 13.95 19.45 -12.72
C LEU A 113 12.55 18.78 -12.73
N LEU A 114 11.50 19.54 -13.05
CA LEU A 114 10.14 18.99 -13.11
C LEU A 114 9.96 17.98 -14.24
N TRP A 115 10.66 18.14 -15.37
CA TRP A 115 10.67 17.15 -16.44
C TRP A 115 11.38 15.86 -16.00
N GLU A 116 12.55 15.98 -15.37
CA GLU A 116 13.32 14.82 -14.88
C GLU A 116 12.59 14.10 -13.74
N ALA A 117 11.87 14.81 -12.88
CA ALA A 117 11.06 14.20 -11.83
C ALA A 117 9.99 13.23 -12.39
N LYS A 118 9.39 13.57 -13.54
CA LYS A 118 8.36 12.75 -14.19
C LYS A 118 8.90 11.51 -14.90
N HIS A 119 10.15 11.57 -15.38
CA HIS A 119 10.75 10.52 -16.23
C HIS A 119 11.94 9.80 -15.58
N GLY A 120 12.31 10.22 -14.37
CA GLY A 120 13.47 9.71 -13.64
C GLY A 120 13.16 8.48 -12.79
N THR A 121 14.14 8.08 -11.99
CA THR A 121 13.97 7.02 -10.98
C THR A 121 13.45 7.61 -9.65
N PRO A 122 12.86 6.79 -8.75
CA PRO A 122 12.44 7.26 -7.42
C PRO A 122 13.55 7.98 -6.64
N ALA A 123 14.79 7.47 -6.73
CA ALA A 123 15.95 8.10 -6.10
C ALA A 123 16.26 9.50 -6.67
N SER A 124 16.11 9.68 -7.98
CA SER A 124 16.28 10.99 -8.63
C SER A 124 15.15 11.95 -8.25
N ALA A 125 13.91 11.45 -8.22
CA ALA A 125 12.74 12.23 -7.85
C ALA A 125 12.86 12.81 -6.42
N GLY A 126 13.40 12.02 -5.49
CA GLY A 126 13.70 12.49 -4.12
C GLY A 126 14.68 13.67 -4.08
N LYS A 127 15.83 13.55 -4.76
CA LYS A 127 16.84 14.63 -4.82
C LYS A 127 16.28 15.91 -5.46
N ILE A 128 15.42 15.76 -6.47
CA ILE A 128 14.76 16.89 -7.12
C ILE A 128 13.80 17.60 -6.15
N ALA A 129 12.99 16.84 -5.40
CA ALA A 129 12.10 17.39 -4.38
C ALA A 129 12.88 18.13 -3.27
N ASP A 130 14.01 17.58 -2.81
CA ASP A 130 14.89 18.22 -1.82
C ASP A 130 15.45 19.54 -2.36
N GLU A 131 15.90 19.56 -3.61
CA GLU A 131 16.41 20.76 -4.26
C GLU A 131 15.33 21.83 -4.45
N LEU A 132 14.11 21.45 -4.84
CA LEU A 132 12.98 22.37 -4.95
C LEU A 132 12.58 22.93 -3.57
N THR A 133 12.58 22.09 -2.53
CA THR A 133 12.37 22.51 -1.14
C THR A 133 13.43 23.54 -0.72
N ARG A 134 14.71 23.26 -0.99
CA ARG A 134 15.82 24.16 -0.69
C ARG A 134 15.67 25.52 -1.40
N ARG A 135 15.21 25.53 -2.66
CA ARG A 135 14.94 26.77 -3.40
C ARG A 135 13.75 27.53 -2.83
N ALA A 136 12.68 26.84 -2.46
CA ALA A 136 11.50 27.44 -1.84
C ALA A 136 11.87 28.14 -0.51
N GLN A 137 12.59 27.44 0.36
CA GLN A 137 13.06 27.98 1.65
C GLN A 137 13.97 29.21 1.49
N LYS A 138 14.81 29.24 0.44
CA LYS A 138 15.64 30.41 0.11
C LYS A 138 14.90 31.51 -0.65
N LYS A 139 13.57 31.40 -0.84
CA LYS A 139 12.74 32.30 -1.66
C LYS A 139 13.27 32.47 -3.10
N GLY A 140 13.94 31.43 -3.61
CA GLY A 140 14.50 31.40 -4.96
C GLY A 140 13.52 30.93 -6.03
N LEU A 141 12.32 30.49 -5.64
CA LEU A 141 11.23 30.16 -6.56
C LEU A 141 10.27 31.35 -6.66
N SER A 142 9.87 31.71 -7.88
CA SER A 142 8.71 32.58 -8.06
C SER A 142 7.44 31.87 -7.60
N ALA A 143 6.39 32.62 -7.25
CA ALA A 143 5.09 32.04 -6.88
C ALA A 143 4.56 31.06 -7.95
N SER A 144 4.69 31.44 -9.24
CA SER A 144 4.30 30.58 -10.37
C SER A 144 5.14 29.30 -10.49
N GLN A 145 6.45 29.36 -10.19
CA GLN A 145 7.31 28.17 -10.18
C GLN A 145 6.94 27.24 -9.03
N TYR A 146 6.64 27.80 -7.85
CA TYR A 146 6.25 27.02 -6.68
C TYR A 146 4.92 26.32 -6.89
N SER A 147 3.89 27.02 -7.38
CA SER A 147 2.60 26.41 -7.74
C SER A 147 2.77 25.34 -8.82
N ARG A 148 3.60 25.58 -9.85
CA ARG A 148 3.86 24.56 -10.89
C ARG A 148 4.56 23.31 -10.33
N ALA A 149 5.44 23.47 -9.35
CA ALA A 149 6.08 22.35 -8.67
C ALA A 149 5.08 21.55 -7.83
N ILE A 150 4.18 22.21 -7.10
CA ILE A 150 3.09 21.57 -6.33
C ILE A 150 2.17 20.78 -7.27
N GLU A 151 1.71 21.39 -8.36
CA GLU A 151 0.85 20.72 -9.35
C GLU A 151 1.55 19.52 -9.99
N THR A 152 2.86 19.61 -10.22
CA THR A 152 3.65 18.48 -10.72
C THR A 152 3.72 17.35 -9.70
N ALA A 153 3.92 17.68 -8.42
CA ALA A 153 3.94 16.70 -7.33
C ALA A 153 2.59 15.98 -7.20
N LEU A 154 1.48 16.72 -7.21
CA LEU A 154 0.12 16.15 -7.14
C LEU A 154 -0.23 15.31 -8.38
N ALA A 155 0.23 15.71 -9.57
CA ALA A 155 0.09 14.90 -10.77
C ALA A 155 0.88 13.58 -10.68
N MET A 156 2.11 13.62 -10.15
CA MET A 156 2.90 12.42 -9.88
C MET A 156 2.25 11.55 -8.80
N GLN A 157 1.68 12.16 -7.75
CA GLN A 157 0.99 11.44 -6.67
C GLN A 157 -0.24 10.68 -7.18
N ALA A 158 -0.99 11.25 -8.13
CA ALA A 158 -2.16 10.61 -8.71
C ALA A 158 -1.81 9.50 -9.73
N ASP A 159 -0.63 9.56 -10.36
CA ASP A 159 -0.19 8.56 -11.34
C ASP A 159 0.51 7.38 -10.66
N ALA A 160 -0.18 6.24 -10.57
CA ALA A 160 0.35 5.02 -9.93
C ALA A 160 1.67 4.51 -10.55
N ALA A 161 1.94 4.80 -11.83
CA ALA A 161 3.18 4.41 -12.49
C ALA A 161 4.33 5.41 -12.24
N ALA A 162 4.02 6.63 -11.82
CA ALA A 162 5.04 7.64 -11.54
C ALA A 162 5.85 7.29 -10.29
N PRO A 163 7.17 7.55 -10.29
CA PRO A 163 8.01 7.33 -9.13
C PRO A 163 7.62 8.29 -7.99
N TRP A 164 7.29 7.73 -6.82
CA TRP A 164 7.02 8.51 -5.61
C TRP A 164 8.22 8.49 -4.64
N SER A 165 8.45 9.63 -3.98
CA SER A 165 9.40 9.78 -2.88
C SER A 165 8.76 10.63 -1.79
N GLU A 166 8.97 10.28 -0.53
CA GLU A 166 8.45 11.03 0.63
C GLU A 166 8.91 12.50 0.64
N ALA A 167 10.02 12.82 -0.01
CA ALA A 167 10.46 14.20 -0.18
C ALA A 167 9.44 15.07 -0.93
N TRP A 168 8.68 14.50 -1.88
CA TRP A 168 7.57 15.19 -2.54
C TRP A 168 6.40 15.44 -1.58
N GLY A 169 6.08 14.46 -0.73
CA GLY A 169 5.09 14.63 0.32
C GLY A 169 5.51 15.73 1.33
N ASN A 170 6.78 15.74 1.74
CA ASN A 170 7.33 16.80 2.60
C ASN A 170 7.25 18.18 1.92
N PHE A 171 7.51 18.26 0.62
CA PHE A 171 7.41 19.50 -0.15
C PHE A 171 5.97 20.05 -0.16
N ILE A 172 4.97 19.17 -0.35
CA ILE A 172 3.54 19.55 -0.26
C ILE A 172 3.17 19.94 1.19
N GLY A 173 3.64 19.17 2.18
CA GLY A 173 3.43 19.48 3.60
C GLY A 173 3.98 20.85 4.00
N ASN A 174 5.15 21.24 3.49
CA ASN A 174 5.70 22.58 3.68
C ASN A 174 4.80 23.66 3.03
N ALA A 175 4.30 23.43 1.82
CA ALA A 175 3.37 24.35 1.16
C ALA A 175 2.07 24.55 1.97
N LYS A 176 1.57 23.49 2.63
CA LYS A 176 0.43 23.53 3.55
C LYS A 176 0.75 24.38 4.80
N LEU A 177 1.92 24.16 5.42
CA LEU A 177 2.39 24.95 6.57
C LEU A 177 2.59 26.43 6.24
N ASP A 178 3.06 26.72 5.03
CA ASP A 178 3.24 28.09 4.52
C ASP A 178 1.91 28.78 4.15
N GLY A 179 0.77 28.07 4.20
CA GLY A 179 -0.55 28.59 3.80
C GLY A 179 -0.69 28.86 2.30
N THR A 180 0.17 28.25 1.49
CA THR A 180 0.21 28.44 0.02
C THR A 180 -0.50 27.33 -0.75
N LEU A 181 -0.78 26.19 -0.10
CA LEU A 181 -1.53 25.09 -0.69
C LEU A 181 -3.03 25.43 -0.71
N ALA A 182 -3.60 25.49 -1.91
CA ALA A 182 -5.04 25.70 -2.06
C ALA A 182 -5.83 24.52 -1.48
N LYS A 183 -7.03 24.77 -0.94
CA LYS A 183 -7.88 23.73 -0.33
C LYS A 183 -8.12 22.52 -1.26
N ALA A 184 -8.44 22.78 -2.53
CA ALA A 184 -8.66 21.70 -3.51
C ALA A 184 -7.39 20.87 -3.79
N ALA A 185 -6.20 21.48 -3.68
CA ALA A 185 -4.92 20.80 -3.83
C ALA A 185 -4.59 19.96 -2.60
N ASP A 186 -4.98 20.44 -1.40
CA ASP A 186 -4.91 19.69 -0.15
C ASP A 186 -5.83 18.46 -0.21
N GLU A 187 -7.11 18.63 -0.53
CA GLU A 187 -8.08 17.52 -0.71
C GLU A 187 -7.55 16.47 -1.69
N ARG A 188 -7.01 16.89 -2.84
CA ARG A 188 -6.36 15.98 -3.81
C ARG A 188 -5.14 15.26 -3.24
N PHE A 189 -4.34 15.92 -2.39
CA PHE A 189 -3.20 15.31 -1.71
C PHE A 189 -3.67 14.21 -0.75
N GLU A 190 -4.74 14.45 0.01
CA GLU A 190 -5.32 13.48 0.93
C GLU A 190 -5.94 12.30 0.16
N GLU A 191 -6.67 12.55 -0.91
CA GLU A 191 -7.27 11.51 -1.76
C GLU A 191 -6.22 10.59 -2.42
N ASN A 192 -5.05 11.10 -2.78
CA ASN A 192 -4.02 10.30 -3.46
C ASN A 192 -2.92 9.80 -2.51
N SER A 193 -3.12 9.93 -1.19
CA SER A 193 -2.12 9.54 -0.16
C SER A 193 -1.94 8.03 -0.01
N ALA A 194 -2.94 7.22 -0.37
CA ALA A 194 -2.84 5.76 -0.41
C ALA A 194 -3.21 5.22 -1.79
N LEU A 195 -2.27 4.47 -2.39
CA LEU A 195 -2.62 3.53 -3.44
C LEU A 195 -3.01 2.21 -2.79
N LEU A 196 -4.26 1.82 -2.99
CA LEU A 196 -4.81 0.57 -2.48
C LEU A 196 -4.85 -0.46 -3.60
N LYS A 197 -4.62 -1.72 -3.25
CA LYS A 197 -4.76 -2.86 -4.15
C LYS A 197 -5.63 -3.93 -3.53
N LEU A 198 -6.19 -4.76 -4.40
CA LEU A 198 -7.04 -5.87 -4.03
C LEU A 198 -6.25 -7.17 -4.13
N GLU A 199 -5.99 -7.79 -2.99
CA GLU A 199 -5.30 -9.06 -2.88
C GLU A 199 -6.31 -10.19 -2.65
N THR A 200 -6.17 -11.26 -3.42
CA THR A 200 -6.98 -12.46 -3.27
C THR A 200 -6.19 -13.66 -3.81
N ARG A 201 -6.74 -14.85 -3.63
CA ARG A 201 -6.16 -16.08 -4.18
C ARG A 201 -6.25 -16.08 -5.70
N ALA A 202 -5.21 -16.59 -6.36
CA ALA A 202 -5.15 -16.62 -7.82
C ALA A 202 -6.20 -17.55 -8.45
N LYS A 203 -6.57 -18.65 -7.76
CA LYS A 203 -7.57 -19.61 -8.23
C LYS A 203 -8.59 -19.93 -7.14
N THR A 204 -9.89 -20.02 -7.44
CA THR A 204 -10.96 -20.40 -6.49
C THR A 204 -12.08 -21.17 -7.20
N ALA A 205 -13.12 -21.63 -6.48
CA ALA A 205 -14.26 -22.35 -7.06
C ALA A 205 -15.52 -21.47 -7.14
N ALA A 206 -16.37 -21.74 -8.12
CA ALA A 206 -17.71 -21.16 -8.21
C ALA A 206 -18.54 -21.50 -6.95
N GLY A 207 -19.44 -20.60 -6.55
CA GLY A 207 -20.31 -20.82 -5.38
C GLY A 207 -19.62 -20.70 -4.01
N THR A 208 -18.33 -20.38 -3.99
CA THR A 208 -17.56 -20.26 -2.74
C THR A 208 -17.44 -18.82 -2.26
N ARG A 209 -17.05 -18.65 -1.01
CA ARG A 209 -16.70 -17.36 -0.42
C ARG A 209 -15.24 -17.06 -0.73
N LEU A 210 -15.01 -15.97 -1.46
CA LEU A 210 -13.68 -15.50 -1.80
C LEU A 210 -13.20 -14.51 -0.74
N PRO A 211 -12.18 -14.84 0.08
CA PRO A 211 -11.54 -13.85 0.92
C PRO A 211 -10.80 -12.84 0.04
N VAL A 212 -10.98 -11.57 0.37
CA VAL A 212 -10.36 -10.46 -0.35
C VAL A 212 -9.78 -9.48 0.67
N THR A 213 -8.51 -9.13 0.52
CA THR A 213 -7.83 -8.17 1.38
C THR A 213 -7.55 -6.90 0.59
N ILE A 214 -8.01 -5.76 1.09
CA ILE A 214 -7.67 -4.45 0.55
C ILE A 214 -6.40 -3.99 1.25
N ALA A 215 -5.28 -4.09 0.55
CA ALA A 215 -3.96 -3.79 1.09
C ALA A 215 -3.46 -2.43 0.59
N LEU A 216 -2.59 -1.80 1.38
CA LEU A 216 -1.81 -0.66 0.93
C LEU A 216 -0.74 -1.14 -0.05
N ASP A 217 -0.78 -0.67 -1.29
CA ASP A 217 0.28 -0.89 -2.27
C ASP A 217 1.43 0.10 -2.08
N GLN A 218 1.11 1.39 -2.02
CA GLN A 218 2.08 2.45 -1.83
C GLN A 218 1.52 3.56 -0.95
N ALA A 219 2.29 3.96 0.08
CA ALA A 219 2.07 5.20 0.80
C ALA A 219 2.65 6.36 0.00
N ARG A 220 1.80 7.32 -0.37
CA ARG A 220 2.18 8.50 -1.15
C ARG A 220 2.07 9.77 -0.31
N VAL A 221 2.77 9.76 0.81
CA VAL A 221 2.72 10.78 1.86
C VAL A 221 4.10 11.37 2.14
N GLY A 222 4.16 12.43 2.95
CA GLY A 222 5.41 12.95 3.48
C GLY A 222 5.95 12.07 4.60
N SER A 223 7.26 12.17 4.87
CA SER A 223 7.95 11.33 5.83
C SER A 223 7.40 11.40 7.26
N GLY A 224 6.80 12.54 7.64
CA GLY A 224 6.19 12.75 8.96
C GLY A 224 4.66 12.70 8.95
N ASP A 225 4.04 12.35 7.84
CA ASP A 225 2.58 12.39 7.69
C ASP A 225 1.97 11.01 7.95
N LEU A 226 0.76 11.03 8.53
CA LEU A 226 -0.11 9.87 8.73
C LEU A 226 -1.51 10.20 8.21
N PHE A 227 -1.96 9.41 7.24
CA PHE A 227 -3.31 9.43 6.70
C PHE A 227 -4.00 8.12 7.05
N VAL A 228 -5.20 8.23 7.62
CA VAL A 228 -6.04 7.09 7.97
C VAL A 228 -7.19 7.02 6.98
N HIS A 229 -7.23 5.98 6.17
CA HIS A 229 -8.27 5.73 5.18
C HIS A 229 -9.32 4.80 5.78
N THR A 230 -10.48 5.33 6.13
CA THR A 230 -11.64 4.52 6.53
C THR A 230 -12.34 4.03 5.27
N LEU A 231 -12.56 2.72 5.17
CA LEU A 231 -13.13 2.08 3.99
C LEU A 231 -14.50 1.49 4.31
N THR A 232 -15.49 1.85 3.50
CA THR A 232 -16.85 1.32 3.55
C THR A 232 -17.14 0.57 2.26
N LEU A 233 -17.58 -0.68 2.36
CA LEU A 233 -18.02 -1.50 1.25
C LEU A 233 -19.41 -1.05 0.78
N VAL A 234 -19.47 -0.55 -0.46
CA VAL A 234 -20.73 -0.15 -1.12
C VAL A 234 -21.30 -1.31 -1.93
N GLY A 235 -20.43 -2.09 -2.57
CA GLY A 235 -20.83 -3.25 -3.34
C GLY A 235 -19.67 -4.05 -3.92
N ALA A 236 -19.99 -5.20 -4.49
CA ALA A 236 -19.05 -6.02 -5.21
C ALA A 236 -19.65 -6.51 -6.53
N LYS A 237 -18.80 -6.73 -7.53
CA LYS A 237 -19.18 -7.30 -8.82
C LYS A 237 -18.22 -8.40 -9.25
N VAL A 238 -18.75 -9.38 -9.98
CA VAL A 238 -17.97 -10.39 -10.72
C VAL A 238 -18.35 -10.27 -12.19
N ASP A 239 -17.38 -9.90 -13.02
CA ASP A 239 -17.59 -9.59 -14.45
C ASP A 239 -18.73 -8.59 -14.70
N GLY A 240 -18.82 -7.57 -13.84
CA GLY A 240 -19.85 -6.53 -13.89
C GLY A 240 -21.22 -6.95 -13.32
N LYS A 241 -21.43 -8.21 -12.96
CA LYS A 241 -22.65 -8.67 -12.27
C LYS A 241 -22.52 -8.41 -10.77
N LYS A 242 -23.50 -7.73 -10.17
CA LYS A 242 -23.53 -7.46 -8.73
C LYS A 242 -23.58 -8.78 -7.94
N VAL A 243 -22.75 -8.90 -6.92
CA VAL A 243 -22.70 -10.04 -6.00
C VAL A 243 -22.80 -9.59 -4.56
N GLU A 244 -23.14 -10.51 -3.67
CA GLU A 244 -23.12 -10.25 -2.23
C GLU A 244 -21.67 -10.17 -1.74
N ALA A 245 -21.35 -9.13 -0.99
CA ALA A 245 -20.11 -9.01 -0.27
C ALA A 245 -20.38 -8.48 1.13
N LYS A 246 -19.59 -8.93 2.10
CA LYS A 246 -19.70 -8.55 3.50
C LYS A 246 -18.33 -8.18 4.05
N PRO A 247 -18.26 -7.31 5.07
CA PRO A 247 -17.05 -7.17 5.86
C PRO A 247 -16.57 -8.54 6.35
N GLY A 248 -15.26 -8.77 6.31
CA GLY A 248 -14.69 -10.00 6.85
C GLY A 248 -14.96 -10.11 8.35
N GLU A 249 -15.09 -11.32 8.88
CA GLU A 249 -15.26 -11.55 10.33
C GLU A 249 -14.06 -10.99 11.15
N SER A 250 -12.93 -10.73 10.49
CA SER A 250 -11.73 -10.08 11.03
C SER A 250 -11.78 -8.54 11.07
N ALA A 251 -12.83 -7.88 10.56
CA ALA A 251 -12.95 -6.41 10.60
C ALA A 251 -12.97 -5.83 12.03
N GLY A 252 -13.01 -6.68 13.05
CA GLY A 252 -12.72 -6.32 14.43
C GLY A 252 -11.21 -6.14 14.68
N GLY A 253 -10.63 -5.03 14.24
CA GLY A 253 -9.27 -4.63 14.65
C GLY A 253 -9.15 -4.50 16.18
N LEU A 254 -7.98 -4.13 16.69
CA LEU A 254 -7.74 -4.02 18.14
C LEU A 254 -8.75 -3.11 18.89
N LEU A 255 -9.34 -2.13 18.20
CA LEU A 255 -10.46 -1.31 18.71
C LEU A 255 -11.85 -1.90 18.40
N GLY A 256 -11.95 -2.83 17.45
CA GLY A 256 -13.13 -3.63 17.12
C GLY A 256 -13.56 -4.60 18.21
N GLY A 257 -12.62 -5.07 19.05
CA GLY A 257 -12.96 -5.76 20.30
C GLY A 257 -13.68 -4.87 21.32
N TRP A 258 -13.56 -3.53 21.19
CA TRP A 258 -14.30 -2.55 21.99
C TRP A 258 -15.55 -2.02 21.28
N SER A 259 -15.59 -1.99 19.95
CA SER A 259 -16.76 -1.47 19.21
C SER A 259 -17.77 -2.53 18.75
N GLY A 260 -17.37 -3.80 18.64
CA GLY A 260 -18.17 -4.83 17.95
C GLY A 260 -19.22 -5.58 18.79
N ARG A 261 -19.04 -5.75 20.11
CA ARG A 261 -20.01 -6.54 20.92
C ARG A 261 -20.29 -6.04 22.34
N GLY A 262 -19.76 -4.88 22.72
CA GLY A 262 -20.01 -4.29 24.02
C GLY A 262 -19.48 -2.87 24.11
N MET A 263 -20.01 -1.95 23.30
CA MET A 263 -19.68 -0.53 23.48
C MET A 263 -20.22 -0.04 24.82
N ILE A 264 -19.31 0.47 25.66
CA ILE A 264 -19.60 1.66 26.45
C ILE A 264 -20.18 2.67 25.46
N GLN A 265 -21.48 2.94 25.53
CA GLN A 265 -22.13 4.00 24.75
C GLN A 265 -21.43 5.33 25.05
N MET A 266 -20.45 5.71 24.24
CA MET A 266 -19.91 7.05 24.28
C MET A 266 -20.92 7.96 23.57
N THR A 267 -21.68 8.68 24.38
CA THR A 267 -22.51 9.79 23.91
C THR A 267 -21.62 10.97 23.58
N ILE A 268 -21.63 11.45 22.33
CA ILE A 268 -21.07 12.76 22.00
C ILE A 268 -22.21 13.78 22.21
N ASN A 269 -22.01 14.75 23.10
CA ASN A 269 -23.04 15.73 23.49
C ASN A 269 -24.36 15.15 24.03
N GLY A 270 -24.32 13.98 24.69
CA GLY A 270 -25.50 13.35 25.29
C GLY A 270 -26.42 12.63 24.30
N VAL A 271 -26.05 12.56 23.02
CA VAL A 271 -26.71 11.73 22.01
C VAL A 271 -25.91 10.44 21.87
N PRO A 272 -26.52 9.26 22.09
CA PRO A 272 -25.88 7.99 21.74
C PRO A 272 -25.59 8.01 20.25
N VAL A 273 -24.33 7.83 19.84
CA VAL A 273 -24.01 7.50 18.45
C VAL A 273 -24.40 6.05 18.25
N GLN A 274 -25.70 5.82 18.16
CA GLN A 274 -26.27 4.61 17.62
C GLN A 274 -26.25 4.82 16.10
N PRO A 275 -25.62 3.96 15.28
CA PRO A 275 -25.93 3.96 13.86
C PRO A 275 -27.44 3.81 13.78
N ASP A 276 -28.12 4.80 13.22
CA ASP A 276 -29.58 4.95 13.30
C ASP A 276 -30.30 3.65 12.90
N GLY A 277 -30.77 2.91 13.90
CA GLY A 277 -32.00 2.11 13.94
C GLY A 277 -32.38 1.13 12.82
N GLY A 278 -31.58 0.92 11.78
CA GLY A 278 -31.89 0.03 10.67
C GLY A 278 -30.84 -1.06 10.56
N ASP A 279 -31.22 -2.32 10.80
CA ASP A 279 -30.53 -3.59 10.51
C ASP A 279 -29.07 -3.51 10.00
N GLY A 280 -28.19 -2.92 10.82
CA GLY A 280 -26.92 -3.47 11.26
C GLY A 280 -25.74 -3.65 10.29
N ASP A 281 -25.86 -3.40 8.99
CA ASP A 281 -24.73 -3.60 8.05
C ASP A 281 -24.15 -2.24 7.62
N SER A 282 -23.29 -1.67 8.47
CA SER A 282 -22.66 -0.36 8.20
C SER A 282 -21.70 -0.39 6.99
N GLY A 283 -21.48 -1.55 6.37
CA GLY A 283 -20.51 -1.74 5.29
C GLY A 283 -19.05 -1.45 5.69
N LEU A 284 -18.80 -0.99 6.92
CA LEU A 284 -17.51 -0.54 7.39
C LEU A 284 -16.53 -1.72 7.42
N LEU A 285 -15.51 -1.68 6.57
CA LEU A 285 -14.47 -2.71 6.50
C LEU A 285 -13.37 -2.48 7.53
N GLY A 286 -13.02 -1.22 7.79
CA GLY A 286 -11.95 -0.86 8.71
C GLY A 286 -11.13 0.33 8.22
N GLN A 287 -9.87 0.40 8.66
CA GLN A 287 -8.94 1.48 8.35
C GLN A 287 -7.65 0.95 7.72
N VAL A 288 -7.17 1.63 6.68
CA VAL A 288 -5.84 1.43 6.10
C VAL A 288 -5.01 2.68 6.34
N ASN A 289 -3.80 2.53 6.87
CA ASN A 289 -2.94 3.65 7.23
C ASN A 289 -1.86 3.87 6.16
N ALA A 290 -1.77 5.07 5.59
CA ALA A 290 -0.64 5.50 4.78
C ALA A 290 0.24 6.43 5.61
N ALA A 291 1.46 5.96 5.93
CA ALA A 291 2.36 6.66 6.84
C ALA A 291 3.75 6.81 6.23
N GLY A 292 4.36 7.95 6.49
CA GLY A 292 5.76 8.19 6.14
C GLY A 292 6.73 7.46 7.07
N SER A 293 7.96 7.31 6.61
CA SER A 293 9.03 6.57 7.30
C SER A 293 9.38 7.04 8.72
N ARG A 294 9.01 8.28 9.10
CA ARG A 294 9.27 8.84 10.44
C ARG A 294 8.09 8.69 11.39
N VAL A 295 6.95 8.16 10.94
CA VAL A 295 5.78 7.93 11.80
C VAL A 295 5.94 6.59 12.53
N PRO A 296 5.95 6.58 13.88
CA PRO A 296 6.06 5.34 14.64
C PRO A 296 4.70 4.60 14.66
N LEU A 297 4.46 3.74 13.68
CA LEU A 297 3.21 2.96 13.55
C LEU A 297 2.91 2.06 14.77
N ASN A 298 3.95 1.58 15.45
CA ASN A 298 3.81 0.66 16.59
C ASN A 298 3.10 1.27 17.81
N VAL A 299 3.00 2.60 17.92
CA VAL A 299 2.42 3.25 19.11
C VAL A 299 0.90 3.07 19.20
N PHE A 300 0.23 2.79 18.08
CA PHE A 300 -1.25 2.76 18.04
C PHE A 300 -1.84 1.40 17.67
N GLY A 301 -1.01 0.35 17.52
CA GLY A 301 -1.46 -0.89 16.87
C GLY A 301 -1.93 -0.68 15.43
N ALA A 302 -1.71 0.52 14.89
CA ALA A 302 -2.04 0.95 13.54
C ALA A 302 -0.96 0.45 12.59
N GLY A 303 -0.83 -0.87 12.44
CA GLY A 303 -0.05 -1.39 11.32
C GLY A 303 -0.62 -0.88 10.00
N THR A 304 0.17 -0.94 8.93
CA THR A 304 -0.32 -0.90 7.54
C THR A 304 -1.13 -2.16 7.25
N GLN A 305 -2.17 -2.40 8.04
CA GLN A 305 -3.01 -3.59 7.91
C GLN A 305 -3.91 -3.40 6.70
N GLY A 306 -4.04 -4.45 5.90
CA GLY A 306 -5.14 -4.53 4.96
C GLY A 306 -6.45 -4.68 5.72
N VAL A 307 -7.55 -4.32 5.07
CA VAL A 307 -8.90 -4.63 5.58
C VAL A 307 -9.48 -5.79 4.78
N ASP A 308 -10.14 -6.71 5.46
CA ASP A 308 -10.67 -7.92 4.84
C ASP A 308 -12.15 -7.76 4.49
N ALA A 309 -12.52 -8.29 3.33
CA ALA A 309 -13.88 -8.48 2.88
C ALA A 309 -14.06 -9.92 2.39
N VAL A 310 -15.29 -10.38 2.37
CA VAL A 310 -15.66 -11.69 1.81
C VAL A 310 -16.66 -11.48 0.70
N VAL A 311 -16.33 -11.96 -0.50
CA VAL A 311 -17.18 -11.88 -1.70
C VAL A 311 -17.80 -13.25 -1.98
N SER A 312 -19.12 -13.33 -2.03
CA SER A 312 -19.83 -14.57 -2.39
C SER A 312 -19.83 -14.74 -3.92
N LEU A 313 -19.12 -15.75 -4.42
CA LEU A 313 -19.06 -16.02 -5.86
C LEU A 313 -20.34 -16.76 -6.31
N PRO A 314 -20.94 -16.39 -7.46
CA PRO A 314 -22.05 -17.14 -8.03
C PRO A 314 -21.69 -18.60 -8.32
N GLY A 315 -22.63 -19.51 -8.09
CA GLY A 315 -22.44 -20.95 -8.34
C GLY A 315 -22.41 -21.33 -9.82
N ASP A 316 -22.88 -20.44 -10.69
CA ASP A 316 -22.98 -20.61 -12.14
C ASP A 316 -21.78 -20.02 -12.92
N LEU A 317 -20.72 -19.58 -12.23
CA LEU A 317 -19.50 -19.13 -12.90
C LEU A 317 -18.85 -20.29 -13.66
N SER A 318 -18.58 -20.09 -14.95
CA SER A 318 -17.81 -21.01 -15.78
C SER A 318 -16.35 -21.10 -15.30
N PRO A 319 -15.63 -22.22 -15.53
CA PRO A 319 -14.18 -22.24 -15.36
C PRO A 319 -13.50 -21.21 -16.27
N GLY A 320 -12.50 -20.48 -15.78
CA GLY A 320 -11.82 -19.42 -16.55
C GLY A 320 -11.33 -18.25 -15.70
N GLU A 321 -10.84 -17.19 -16.34
CA GLU A 321 -10.43 -15.95 -15.66
C GLU A 321 -11.63 -15.00 -15.52
N HIS A 322 -11.86 -14.50 -14.30
CA HIS A 322 -12.95 -13.59 -13.95
C HIS A 322 -12.39 -12.35 -13.25
N THR A 323 -13.05 -11.21 -13.43
CA THR A 323 -12.67 -9.95 -12.77
C THR A 323 -13.56 -9.72 -11.56
N ILE A 324 -12.94 -9.59 -10.39
CA ILE A 324 -13.58 -9.15 -9.15
C ILE A 324 -13.41 -7.65 -9.02
N GLU A 325 -14.51 -6.96 -8.73
CA GLU A 325 -14.55 -5.51 -8.54
C GLU A 325 -15.18 -5.21 -7.18
N LEU A 326 -14.52 -4.40 -6.34
CA LEU A 326 -15.09 -3.85 -5.12
C LEU A 326 -15.33 -2.35 -5.30
N ASP A 327 -16.56 -1.92 -5.05
CA ASP A 327 -16.94 -0.53 -4.97
C ASP A 327 -16.92 -0.11 -3.50
N LEU A 328 -16.11 0.89 -3.20
CA LEU A 328 -15.83 1.38 -1.86
C LEU A 328 -16.14 2.87 -1.76
N GLU A 329 -16.52 3.31 -0.58
CA GLU A 329 -16.42 4.70 -0.15
C GLU A 329 -15.20 4.83 0.76
N ARG A 330 -14.37 5.84 0.48
CA ARG A 330 -13.14 6.10 1.22
C ARG A 330 -13.21 7.48 1.86
N ASP A 331 -13.13 7.49 3.18
CA ASP A 331 -12.93 8.72 3.95
C ASP A 331 -11.48 8.82 4.41
N VAL A 332 -10.88 10.00 4.30
CA VAL A 332 -9.48 10.24 4.61
C VAL A 332 -9.38 11.19 5.79
N ASN A 333 -8.77 10.72 6.88
CA ASN A 333 -8.54 11.53 8.07
C ASN A 333 -7.03 11.81 8.23
N THR A 334 -6.67 13.08 8.32
CA THR A 334 -5.30 13.50 8.66
C THR A 334 -5.12 13.52 10.18
N GLY A 335 -4.02 12.94 10.67
CA GLY A 335 -3.74 12.55 12.06
C GLY A 335 -3.75 13.62 13.17
N ARG A 336 -4.72 14.55 13.22
CA ARG A 336 -5.03 15.34 14.43
C ARG A 336 -6.03 14.67 15.36
N VAL A 337 -6.69 13.59 14.93
CA VAL A 337 -7.68 12.90 15.76
C VAL A 337 -7.37 11.41 15.84
N ALA A 338 -6.38 11.06 16.67
CA ALA A 338 -6.00 9.66 16.94
C ALA A 338 -7.14 8.80 17.54
N PHE A 339 -8.30 9.40 17.87
CA PHE A 339 -9.47 8.73 18.47
C PHE A 339 -10.81 9.25 17.95
N GLY A 340 -10.80 9.98 16.83
CA GLY A 340 -12.01 10.52 16.24
C GLY A 340 -12.61 9.47 15.32
N PHE A 341 -13.80 8.97 15.67
CA PHE A 341 -14.67 8.38 14.66
C PHE A 341 -14.81 9.38 13.50
N PRO A 342 -14.90 8.92 12.25
CA PRO A 342 -15.11 9.80 11.10
C PRO A 342 -16.25 10.77 11.43
N ALA A 343 -16.09 12.04 11.10
CA ALA A 343 -17.14 13.02 11.36
C ALA A 343 -18.41 12.53 10.62
N PRO A 344 -19.50 12.22 11.35
CA PRO A 344 -20.69 11.68 10.71
C PRO A 344 -21.21 12.71 9.70
N GLY A 345 -21.19 12.35 8.41
CA GLY A 345 -21.78 13.16 7.33
C GLY A 345 -20.83 13.63 6.21
N GLY A 346 -19.54 13.31 6.23
CA GLY A 346 -18.69 13.46 5.04
C GLY A 346 -19.07 12.42 3.98
N GLN A 347 -19.41 12.86 2.75
CA GLN A 347 -19.50 11.94 1.62
C GLN A 347 -18.10 11.44 1.30
N GLY A 348 -17.82 10.16 1.55
CA GLY A 348 -16.54 9.54 1.19
C GLY A 348 -16.29 9.63 -0.32
N THR A 349 -15.02 9.68 -0.73
CA THR A 349 -14.66 9.65 -2.14
C THR A 349 -14.87 8.22 -2.67
N PRO A 350 -15.63 8.02 -3.77
CA PRO A 350 -15.84 6.69 -4.34
C PRO A 350 -14.52 6.13 -4.87
N LEU A 351 -14.30 4.83 -4.63
CA LEU A 351 -13.10 4.10 -5.04
C LEU A 351 -13.51 2.72 -5.56
N THR A 352 -13.06 2.37 -6.76
CA THR A 352 -13.26 1.02 -7.30
C THR A 352 -11.93 0.30 -7.41
N LEU A 353 -11.81 -0.86 -6.78
CA LEU A 353 -10.65 -1.74 -6.86
C LEU A 353 -10.98 -2.98 -7.67
N LYS A 354 -10.02 -3.47 -8.47
CA LYS A 354 -10.20 -4.66 -9.31
C LYS A 354 -9.06 -5.64 -9.15
N THR A 355 -9.37 -6.93 -9.24
CA THR A 355 -8.38 -8.01 -9.36
C THR A 355 -8.93 -9.13 -10.22
N LYS A 356 -8.05 -10.03 -10.65
CA LYS A 356 -8.41 -11.20 -11.46
C LYS A 356 -8.32 -12.46 -10.63
N VAL A 357 -9.26 -13.37 -10.83
CA VAL A 357 -9.28 -14.70 -10.20
C VAL A 357 -9.62 -15.75 -11.25
N THR A 358 -8.97 -16.91 -11.18
CA THR A 358 -9.30 -18.04 -12.03
C THR A 358 -10.28 -18.97 -11.31
N ILE A 359 -11.44 -19.24 -11.90
CA ILE A 359 -12.39 -20.23 -11.43
C ILE A 359 -11.96 -21.62 -11.93
N ALA A 360 -11.82 -22.57 -11.01
CA ALA A 360 -11.49 -23.97 -11.28
C ALA A 360 -12.36 -24.93 -10.45
N PRO A 361 -12.47 -26.21 -10.85
CA PRO A 361 -13.11 -27.25 -10.05
C PRO A 361 -12.51 -27.38 -8.64
N VAL A 362 -13.34 -27.69 -7.63
CA VAL A 362 -12.92 -27.74 -6.21
C VAL A 362 -11.79 -28.75 -5.97
N ASP A 363 -11.86 -29.90 -6.63
CA ASP A 363 -10.89 -30.99 -6.59
C ASP A 363 -9.52 -30.63 -7.17
N GLU A 364 -9.44 -29.61 -8.03
CA GLU A 364 -8.16 -29.09 -8.55
C GLU A 364 -7.52 -28.04 -7.64
N LEU A 365 -8.28 -27.48 -6.68
CA LEU A 365 -7.86 -26.33 -5.88
C LEU A 365 -7.28 -26.69 -4.54
N VAL A 366 -7.76 -27.77 -3.92
CA VAL A 366 -7.29 -28.21 -2.60
C VAL A 366 -7.09 -29.72 -2.59
N GLU A 367 -5.90 -30.13 -2.19
CA GLU A 367 -5.55 -31.54 -2.05
C GLU A 367 -6.04 -32.07 -0.69
N ALA A 368 -6.96 -33.03 -0.73
CA ALA A 368 -7.35 -33.79 0.45
C ALA A 368 -6.21 -34.75 0.84
N VAL A 369 -5.59 -34.52 1.99
CA VAL A 369 -4.59 -35.43 2.55
C VAL A 369 -5.31 -36.61 3.19
N ALA A 370 -4.98 -37.81 2.73
CA ALA A 370 -5.61 -39.04 3.20
C ALA A 370 -5.46 -39.21 4.72
N PRO A 371 -6.47 -39.81 5.39
CA PRO A 371 -6.40 -40.13 6.81
C PRO A 371 -5.15 -40.94 7.17
N ASP A 372 -4.51 -40.58 8.27
CA ASP A 372 -3.46 -41.36 8.92
C ASP A 372 -3.77 -41.50 10.41
N ALA A 373 -3.87 -42.74 10.89
CA ALA A 373 -4.36 -43.01 12.24
C ALA A 373 -3.45 -42.43 13.33
N GLU A 374 -2.14 -42.32 13.08
CA GLU A 374 -1.19 -41.72 14.01
C GLU A 374 -1.33 -40.19 14.00
N LEU A 375 -1.46 -39.59 12.82
CA LEU A 375 -1.71 -38.17 12.67
C LEU A 375 -3.05 -37.73 13.30
N THR A 376 -4.15 -38.50 13.14
CA THR A 376 -5.43 -38.25 13.83
C THR A 376 -5.24 -38.23 15.35
N LYS A 377 -4.49 -39.17 15.92
CA LYS A 377 -4.19 -39.20 17.36
C LYS A 377 -3.37 -37.99 17.79
N GLN A 378 -2.40 -37.57 16.97
CA GLN A 378 -1.59 -36.39 17.25
C GLN A 378 -2.43 -35.11 17.21
N PHE A 379 -3.30 -34.93 16.22
CA PHE A 379 -4.23 -33.81 16.18
C PHE A 379 -5.15 -33.80 17.41
N ALA A 380 -5.81 -34.92 17.71
CA ALA A 380 -6.72 -35.01 18.86
C ALA A 380 -6.01 -34.69 20.19
N LYS A 381 -4.76 -35.11 20.34
CA LYS A 381 -3.94 -34.84 21.53
C LYS A 381 -3.52 -33.37 21.61
N ARG A 382 -3.04 -32.80 20.51
CA ARG A 382 -2.45 -31.44 20.49
C ARG A 382 -3.50 -30.33 20.40
N LEU A 383 -4.65 -30.57 19.78
CA LEU A 383 -5.75 -29.62 19.70
C LEU A 383 -6.70 -29.65 20.90
N ARG A 384 -6.43 -30.48 21.92
CA ARG A 384 -7.33 -30.64 23.06
C ARG A 384 -7.47 -29.30 23.79
N PRO A 385 -8.64 -28.64 23.74
CA PRO A 385 -8.84 -27.39 24.44
C PRO A 385 -8.93 -27.64 25.94
N GLY A 386 -8.64 -26.62 26.74
CA GLY A 386 -8.74 -26.69 28.21
C GLY A 386 -10.18 -26.91 28.68
N ALA A 387 -11.12 -26.16 28.11
CA ALA A 387 -12.55 -26.27 28.36
C ALA A 387 -13.36 -25.72 27.18
N ILE A 388 -14.65 -26.07 27.14
CA ILE A 388 -15.68 -25.39 26.35
C ILE A 388 -16.31 -24.33 27.25
N ILE A 389 -16.25 -23.05 26.87
CA ILE A 389 -16.92 -21.98 27.59
C ILE A 389 -18.35 -21.88 27.06
N ALA A 390 -19.34 -22.05 27.93
CA ALA A 390 -20.75 -21.94 27.58
C ALA A 390 -21.39 -20.76 28.33
N GLU A 391 -21.95 -19.82 27.57
CA GLU A 391 -22.56 -18.59 28.08
C GLU A 391 -24.00 -18.46 27.57
N PRO A 392 -24.93 -17.91 28.37
CA PRO A 392 -26.23 -17.50 27.84
C PRO A 392 -26.06 -16.33 26.85
N ASP A 393 -26.63 -16.43 25.65
CA ASP A 393 -26.66 -15.37 24.65
C ASP A 393 -27.68 -14.30 25.12
N GLY A 394 -27.20 -13.07 25.38
CA GLY A 394 -27.81 -12.07 26.27
C GLY A 394 -29.16 -11.44 25.86
N GLY A 395 -29.98 -12.08 25.02
CA GLY A 395 -31.27 -11.54 24.55
C GLY A 395 -32.51 -12.16 25.21
N ASP A 396 -32.52 -13.47 25.41
CA ASP A 396 -33.71 -14.19 25.88
C ASP A 396 -33.40 -15.34 26.86
N GLY A 397 -32.11 -15.59 27.14
CA GLY A 397 -31.65 -16.71 27.97
C GLY A 397 -31.93 -18.10 27.38
N SER A 398 -32.52 -18.18 26.18
CA SER A 398 -32.91 -19.43 25.52
C SER A 398 -31.78 -19.99 24.64
N GLN A 399 -30.87 -19.12 24.21
CA GLN A 399 -29.73 -19.49 23.39
C GLN A 399 -28.47 -19.57 24.24
N THR A 400 -27.73 -20.67 24.10
CA THR A 400 -26.39 -20.82 24.66
C THR A 400 -25.40 -20.51 23.54
N ARG A 401 -24.45 -19.63 23.79
CA ARG A 401 -23.25 -19.47 22.96
C ARG A 401 -22.16 -20.35 23.55
N ALA A 402 -21.56 -21.16 22.70
CA ALA A 402 -20.42 -21.96 23.09
C ALA A 402 -19.16 -21.43 22.40
N GLU A 403 -18.07 -21.44 23.13
CA GLU A 403 -16.76 -20.96 22.71
C GLU A 403 -15.70 -22.01 23.05
N VAL A 404 -14.81 -22.26 22.09
CA VAL A 404 -13.71 -23.22 22.21
C VAL A 404 -12.43 -22.57 21.75
N SER A 405 -11.38 -22.63 22.56
CA SER A 405 -10.05 -22.10 22.20
C SER A 405 -9.08 -23.24 21.90
N PHE A 406 -8.56 -23.28 20.67
CA PHE A 406 -7.64 -24.31 20.18
C PHE A 406 -6.19 -23.80 20.20
N PRO A 407 -5.24 -24.52 20.82
CA PRO A 407 -3.82 -24.15 20.81
C PRO A 407 -3.17 -24.51 19.48
N LEU A 408 -3.33 -23.65 18.45
CA LEU A 408 -2.84 -23.97 17.11
C LEU A 408 -1.31 -24.02 16.99
N GLN A 409 -0.58 -23.44 17.95
CA GLN A 409 0.88 -23.53 17.98
C GLN A 409 1.37 -24.98 18.02
N ASP A 410 0.64 -25.84 18.74
CA ASP A 410 1.05 -27.22 18.95
C ASP A 410 0.89 -28.07 17.68
N VAL A 411 0.09 -27.64 16.70
CA VAL A 411 -0.12 -28.40 15.45
C VAL A 411 0.69 -27.91 14.26
N LYS A 412 1.47 -26.82 14.40
CA LYS A 412 2.28 -26.29 13.28
C LYS A 412 3.29 -27.32 12.74
N ASP A 413 3.82 -28.17 13.61
CA ASP A 413 4.82 -29.19 13.24
C ASP A 413 4.21 -30.41 12.51
N LEU A 414 2.88 -30.52 12.44
CA LEU A 414 2.21 -31.68 11.85
C LEU A 414 2.19 -31.66 10.31
N ASN A 415 2.71 -30.60 9.67
CA ASN A 415 2.88 -30.41 8.21
C ASN A 415 1.63 -30.63 7.35
N VAL A 416 0.46 -30.80 7.96
CA VAL A 416 -0.83 -30.93 7.29
C VAL A 416 -1.76 -29.90 7.90
N PRO A 417 -2.25 -28.92 7.12
CA PRO A 417 -3.16 -27.92 7.65
C PRO A 417 -4.56 -28.48 7.86
N LEU A 418 -5.28 -27.93 8.84
CA LEU A 418 -6.67 -28.21 9.12
C LEU A 418 -7.56 -27.22 8.38
N ALA A 419 -8.71 -27.70 7.94
CA ALA A 419 -9.82 -26.89 7.47
C ALA A 419 -11.10 -27.68 7.73
N CYS A 420 -11.80 -27.31 8.79
CA CYS A 420 -12.88 -28.12 9.33
C CYS A 420 -14.01 -27.26 9.91
N ASP A 421 -15.21 -27.82 9.91
CA ASP A 421 -16.29 -27.36 10.76
C ASP A 421 -16.01 -27.81 12.20
N VAL A 422 -16.21 -26.90 13.16
CA VAL A 422 -16.13 -27.23 14.59
C VAL A 422 -17.54 -27.52 15.10
N ILE A 423 -17.73 -28.74 15.57
CA ILE A 423 -19.01 -29.26 16.01
C ILE A 423 -18.89 -29.70 17.46
N LEU A 424 -19.81 -29.25 18.30
CA LEU A 424 -19.99 -29.80 19.64
C LEU A 424 -20.97 -30.95 19.56
N ARG A 425 -20.68 -32.06 20.24
CA ARG A 425 -21.59 -33.20 20.37
C ARG A 425 -21.82 -33.54 21.83
N SER A 426 -23.08 -33.68 22.22
CA SER A 426 -23.47 -34.20 23.53
C SER A 426 -24.66 -35.15 23.37
N GLY A 427 -24.47 -36.40 23.78
CA GLY A 427 -25.41 -37.48 23.46
C GLY A 427 -25.56 -37.63 21.94
N THR A 428 -26.79 -37.52 21.44
CA THR A 428 -27.12 -37.63 20.01
C THR A 428 -27.21 -36.29 19.28
N ARG A 429 -27.02 -35.16 19.99
CA ARG A 429 -27.15 -33.82 19.42
C ARG A 429 -25.79 -33.28 19.00
N GLU A 430 -25.77 -32.65 17.83
CA GLU A 430 -24.61 -31.94 17.27
C GLU A 430 -24.95 -30.47 17.05
N TRP A 431 -24.02 -29.57 17.39
CA TRP A 431 -24.12 -28.14 17.14
C TRP A 431 -22.88 -27.67 16.39
N LYS A 432 -23.03 -27.20 15.14
CA LYS A 432 -21.93 -26.50 14.46
C LYS A 432 -21.75 -25.13 15.10
N ILE A 433 -20.61 -24.94 15.77
CA ILE A 433 -20.27 -23.69 16.46
C ILE A 433 -19.32 -22.81 15.67
N GLY A 434 -18.73 -23.28 14.58
CA GLY A 434 -17.94 -22.43 13.69
C GLY A 434 -17.04 -23.22 12.76
N GLU A 435 -15.97 -22.57 12.30
CA GLU A 435 -15.01 -23.12 11.34
C GLU A 435 -13.57 -22.90 11.85
N LEU A 436 -12.71 -23.89 11.66
CA LEU A 436 -11.31 -23.87 12.08
C LEU A 436 -10.41 -24.15 10.88
N SER A 437 -9.44 -23.26 10.66
CA SER A 437 -8.33 -23.45 9.73
C SER A 437 -7.02 -23.16 10.47
N SER A 438 -6.00 -24.00 10.24
CA SER A 438 -4.72 -23.94 10.96
C SER A 438 -3.61 -23.20 10.23
N GLU A 439 -3.74 -22.93 8.93
CA GLU A 439 -2.77 -22.06 8.28
C GLU A 439 -2.94 -20.64 8.81
N PRO A 440 -1.85 -19.98 9.26
CA PRO A 440 -1.89 -18.56 9.51
C PRO A 440 -2.30 -17.91 8.19
N ASP A 441 -3.46 -17.28 8.21
CA ASP A 441 -3.92 -16.45 7.11
C ASP A 441 -2.84 -15.39 6.88
N LYS A 442 -1.97 -15.52 5.87
CA LYS A 442 -0.82 -14.63 5.72
C LYS A 442 -1.23 -13.23 5.27
N SER A 443 -2.47 -13.05 4.83
CA SER A 443 -3.09 -11.72 4.71
C SER A 443 -3.08 -10.99 6.06
N LYS A 444 -3.06 -11.75 7.16
CA LYS A 444 -2.86 -11.26 8.52
C LYS A 444 -1.36 -11.31 8.83
N PRO A 445 -0.69 -10.17 9.05
CA PRO A 445 0.69 -10.19 9.51
C PRO A 445 0.76 -11.02 10.81
N THR A 446 1.72 -11.93 10.85
CA THR A 446 2.00 -12.94 11.91
C THR A 446 2.39 -12.33 13.27
N GLY A 447 2.00 -11.07 13.54
CA GLY A 447 2.37 -10.31 14.74
C GLY A 447 1.22 -9.57 15.43
N THR A 448 -0.06 -9.71 15.04
CA THR A 448 -1.15 -8.89 15.61
C THR A 448 -2.37 -9.63 16.17
N ASN A 449 -2.23 -10.92 16.52
CA ASN A 449 -2.93 -11.40 17.72
C ASN A 449 -2.18 -11.03 19.01
N ILE A 450 -1.23 -10.10 18.94
CA ILE A 450 -1.04 -9.17 20.05
C ILE A 450 -2.37 -8.40 20.17
N ARG A 451 -3.32 -8.96 20.95
CA ARG A 451 -4.05 -8.10 21.90
C ARG A 451 -2.94 -7.33 22.56
N SER A 452 -2.67 -6.09 22.12
CA SER A 452 -1.80 -5.20 22.84
C SER A 452 -2.38 -5.20 24.23
N SER A 453 -1.64 -5.85 25.11
CA SER A 453 -2.06 -6.10 26.46
C SER A 453 -1.84 -4.79 27.19
N PHE A 454 -2.54 -3.73 26.77
CA PHE A 454 -3.16 -2.83 27.70
C PHE A 454 -4.23 -3.65 28.43
N SER A 455 -3.77 -4.61 29.24
CA SER A 455 -4.47 -4.92 30.48
C SER A 455 -4.03 -3.77 31.38
N PRO A 456 -4.78 -2.65 31.49
CA PRO A 456 -4.54 -1.77 32.62
C PRO A 456 -4.59 -2.69 33.83
N MET A 457 -3.56 -2.66 34.66
CA MET A 457 -3.53 -3.45 35.88
C MET A 457 -4.64 -2.88 36.77
N ILE A 458 -5.85 -3.42 36.68
CA ILE A 458 -6.96 -2.96 37.50
C ILE A 458 -6.78 -3.62 38.87
N ILE A 459 -6.31 -2.83 39.83
CA ILE A 459 -6.28 -3.21 41.23
C ILE A 459 -7.62 -2.78 41.82
N ILE A 460 -8.53 -3.73 42.03
CA ILE A 460 -9.78 -3.50 42.77
C ILE A 460 -9.55 -3.99 44.20
N ASN A 461 -9.63 -3.08 45.18
CA ASN A 461 -9.49 -3.40 46.61
C ASN A 461 -8.20 -4.17 46.97
N GLY A 462 -7.06 -3.82 46.36
CA GLY A 462 -5.76 -4.43 46.65
C GLY A 462 -5.51 -5.81 46.03
N ARG A 463 -6.47 -6.36 45.28
CA ARG A 463 -6.28 -7.61 44.53
C ARG A 463 -5.95 -7.30 43.07
N GLN A 464 -4.82 -7.83 42.60
CA GLN A 464 -4.49 -7.83 41.18
C GLN A 464 -5.39 -8.84 40.46
N VAL A 465 -6.24 -8.37 39.55
CA VAL A 465 -6.94 -9.24 38.61
C VAL A 465 -6.07 -9.33 37.35
N ARG A 466 -5.35 -10.44 37.19
CA ARG A 466 -4.66 -10.74 35.92
C ARG A 466 -5.72 -11.18 34.91
N SER A 467 -5.90 -10.38 33.87
CA SER A 467 -6.44 -10.90 32.61
C SER A 467 -5.40 -11.89 32.07
N THR A 468 -5.72 -13.18 32.10
CA THR A 468 -4.97 -14.21 31.37
C THR A 468 -5.37 -14.12 29.90
N SER A 469 -5.00 -13.04 29.20
CA SER A 469 -4.97 -13.08 27.75
C SER A 469 -3.78 -13.95 27.37
N SER A 470 -4.03 -15.20 26.99
CA SER A 470 -2.98 -16.05 26.43
C SER A 470 -2.45 -15.35 25.18
N GLY A 471 -1.20 -14.90 25.23
CA GLY A 471 -0.50 -14.30 24.10
C GLY A 471 -0.03 -15.35 23.08
N GLY A 472 -0.72 -16.50 23.00
CA GLY A 472 -0.43 -17.58 22.06
C GLY A 472 -1.28 -17.45 20.79
N ASP A 473 -0.90 -18.17 19.73
CA ASP A 473 -1.70 -18.30 18.50
C ASP A 473 -2.97 -19.17 18.72
N ASP A 474 -3.60 -19.05 19.89
CA ASP A 474 -4.82 -19.78 20.19
C ASP A 474 -5.93 -19.25 19.29
N LYS A 475 -6.62 -20.16 18.60
CA LYS A 475 -7.76 -19.80 17.76
C LYS A 475 -9.04 -20.15 18.50
N THR A 476 -9.78 -19.11 18.84
CA THR A 476 -11.10 -19.24 19.43
C THR A 476 -12.15 -19.38 18.34
N VAL A 477 -12.99 -20.42 18.44
CA VAL A 477 -14.17 -20.64 17.61
C VAL A 477 -15.40 -20.57 18.49
N SER A 478 -16.39 -19.76 18.11
CA SER A 478 -17.60 -19.58 18.91
C SER A 478 -18.85 -19.52 18.04
N GLY A 479 -19.95 -20.08 18.53
CA GLY A 479 -21.22 -20.10 17.81
C GLY A 479 -22.39 -20.46 18.71
N LYS A 480 -23.58 -20.47 18.12
CA LYS A 480 -24.83 -20.76 18.84
C LYS A 480 -24.99 -22.27 19.00
N ALA A 481 -25.29 -22.69 20.22
CA ALA A 481 -25.58 -24.06 20.61
C ALA A 481 -26.90 -24.10 21.42
N PRO A 482 -28.06 -23.87 20.79
CA PRO A 482 -29.34 -23.79 21.51
C PRO A 482 -29.63 -25.09 22.29
N GLY A 483 -29.97 -24.92 23.57
CA GLY A 483 -30.26 -26.03 24.48
C GLY A 483 -29.04 -26.84 24.93
N PHE A 484 -27.84 -26.28 24.85
CA PHE A 484 -26.60 -26.94 25.30
C PHE A 484 -26.42 -26.85 26.83
N ASP A 485 -26.80 -27.92 27.54
CA ASP A 485 -26.82 -28.01 29.01
C ASP A 485 -25.84 -29.05 29.61
N ALA A 486 -25.01 -29.69 28.79
CA ALA A 486 -24.07 -30.73 29.22
C ALA A 486 -22.92 -30.21 30.10
N SER A 487 -22.38 -31.08 30.96
CA SER A 487 -21.15 -30.84 31.76
C SER A 487 -19.86 -31.26 31.04
N THR A 488 -19.97 -32.17 30.07
CA THR A 488 -18.91 -32.52 29.12
C THR A 488 -19.50 -32.62 27.71
N ALA A 489 -18.68 -32.40 26.69
CA ALA A 489 -19.06 -32.62 25.31
C ALA A 489 -17.87 -33.08 24.48
N ASP A 490 -18.14 -33.81 23.40
CA ASP A 490 -17.13 -34.10 22.39
C ASP A 490 -16.99 -32.89 21.48
N ILE A 491 -15.76 -32.66 21.02
CA ILE A 491 -15.49 -31.71 19.95
C ILE A 491 -15.12 -32.51 18.71
N ILE A 492 -15.88 -32.30 17.64
CA ILE A 492 -15.69 -32.94 16.35
C ILE A 492 -15.16 -31.88 15.38
N LEU A 493 -13.99 -32.13 14.83
CA LEU A 493 -13.41 -31.34 13.74
C LEU A 493 -13.68 -32.08 12.44
N ARG A 494 -14.74 -31.69 11.74
CA ARG A 494 -15.19 -32.35 10.52
C ARG A 494 -14.56 -31.69 9.30
N PRO A 495 -13.73 -32.38 8.51
CA PRO A 495 -12.95 -31.77 7.45
C PRO A 495 -13.84 -31.27 6.32
N ARG A 496 -13.51 -30.10 5.75
CA ARG A 496 -14.34 -29.47 4.73
C ARG A 496 -13.52 -28.62 3.76
N ALA A 497 -13.50 -29.05 2.50
CA ALA A 497 -12.74 -28.37 1.43
C ALA A 497 -13.12 -26.89 1.27
N THR A 498 -14.39 -26.51 1.44
CA THR A 498 -14.81 -25.10 1.33
C THR A 498 -14.24 -24.21 2.43
N VAL A 499 -13.93 -24.76 3.61
CA VAL A 499 -13.24 -24.03 4.69
C VAL A 499 -11.78 -23.78 4.30
N ALA A 500 -11.12 -24.77 3.67
CA ALA A 500 -9.77 -24.61 3.14
C ALA A 500 -9.76 -23.54 2.05
N LEU A 501 -10.78 -23.54 1.19
CA LEU A 501 -10.90 -22.53 0.13
C LEU A 501 -11.14 -21.11 0.66
N GLY A 502 -11.66 -20.97 1.87
CA GLY A 502 -11.83 -19.69 2.56
C GLY A 502 -10.53 -19.07 3.07
N ASN A 503 -9.40 -19.79 2.99
CA ASN A 503 -8.06 -19.30 3.32
C ASN A 503 -7.25 -19.13 2.02
N SER A 504 -6.61 -17.97 1.84
CA SER A 504 -5.98 -17.59 0.56
C SER A 504 -4.74 -18.43 0.22
N ASP A 505 -4.03 -18.94 1.22
CA ASP A 505 -2.78 -19.70 1.08
C ASP A 505 -2.96 -21.23 1.13
N GLN A 506 -4.11 -21.71 1.65
CA GLN A 506 -4.27 -23.11 2.01
C GLN A 506 -4.55 -24.01 0.79
N LYS A 507 -3.56 -24.85 0.45
CA LYS A 507 -3.61 -25.77 -0.72
C LYS A 507 -3.93 -27.22 -0.36
N LYS A 508 -3.80 -27.58 0.90
CA LYS A 508 -4.07 -28.93 1.40
C LYS A 508 -5.03 -28.87 2.58
N TYR A 509 -5.66 -29.98 2.92
CA TYR A 509 -6.32 -30.12 4.21
C TYR A 509 -6.34 -31.57 4.66
N TYR A 510 -6.32 -31.79 5.98
CA TYR A 510 -6.51 -33.12 6.54
C TYR A 510 -7.94 -33.60 6.32
N ASN A 511 -8.12 -34.77 5.68
CA ASN A 511 -9.43 -35.27 5.26
C ASN A 511 -9.92 -36.45 6.12
N ASP A 512 -9.74 -36.36 7.43
CA ASP A 512 -10.34 -37.27 8.42
C ASP A 512 -11.06 -36.51 9.53
N GLU A 513 -12.07 -37.13 10.12
CA GLU A 513 -12.80 -36.56 11.26
C GLU A 513 -11.97 -36.74 12.55
N ILE A 514 -11.68 -35.64 13.24
CA ILE A 514 -10.96 -35.67 14.51
C ILE A 514 -11.97 -35.48 15.64
N VAL A 515 -12.04 -36.47 16.55
CA VAL A 515 -12.91 -36.43 17.73
C VAL A 515 -12.06 -36.24 18.98
N ILE A 516 -12.37 -35.20 19.75
CA ILE A 516 -11.76 -34.93 21.06
C ILE A 516 -12.84 -35.22 22.11
N PRO A 517 -12.80 -36.38 22.78
CA PRO A 517 -13.87 -36.79 23.67
C PRO A 517 -13.79 -36.13 25.05
N ASP A 518 -14.96 -36.01 25.67
CA ASP A 518 -15.12 -35.63 27.08
C ASP A 518 -14.39 -34.32 27.45
N VAL A 519 -14.56 -33.29 26.63
CA VAL A 519 -14.03 -31.96 26.96
C VAL A 519 -14.93 -31.33 28.02
N PRO A 520 -14.37 -30.86 29.15
CA PRO A 520 -15.16 -30.24 30.22
C PRO A 520 -15.82 -28.95 29.72
N VAL A 521 -17.07 -28.74 30.13
CA VAL A 521 -17.82 -27.51 29.85
C VAL A 521 -17.76 -26.61 31.08
N GLU A 522 -17.09 -25.47 30.95
CA GLU A 522 -17.11 -24.40 31.94
C GLU A 522 -18.26 -23.45 31.58
N ARG A 523 -19.28 -23.41 32.43
CA ARG A 523 -20.34 -22.41 32.31
C ARG A 523 -19.80 -21.12 32.87
N TYR A 524 -19.81 -20.06 32.08
CA TYR A 524 -19.47 -18.74 32.57
C TYR A 524 -20.56 -18.33 33.58
N GLN A 525 -20.27 -18.59 34.84
CA GLN A 525 -20.96 -17.94 35.94
C GLN A 525 -20.31 -16.57 36.02
N ASP A 526 -21.02 -15.54 35.57
CA ASP A 526 -20.54 -14.19 35.73
C ASP A 526 -20.12 -14.01 37.20
N PRO A 527 -18.82 -13.83 37.50
CA PRO A 527 -18.33 -13.77 38.87
C PRO A 527 -18.91 -12.58 39.63
N PHE A 528 -19.53 -11.65 38.92
CA PHE A 528 -20.25 -10.52 39.42
C PHE A 528 -21.74 -10.60 39.07
N GLY A 529 -22.36 -11.79 38.97
CA GLY A 529 -23.81 -11.97 38.84
C GLY A 529 -24.49 -11.28 37.63
N GLY A 530 -23.74 -10.80 36.64
CA GLY A 530 -24.25 -10.02 35.52
C GLY A 530 -24.58 -8.58 35.89
N MET A 531 -25.20 -7.86 34.96
CA MET A 531 -25.88 -6.58 35.25
C MET A 531 -26.98 -6.72 36.33
N ASN A 532 -27.31 -7.94 36.74
CA ASN A 532 -28.24 -8.21 37.83
C ASN A 532 -27.61 -8.19 39.22
N ASP A 533 -26.28 -8.15 39.33
CA ASP A 533 -25.61 -8.02 40.61
C ASP A 533 -25.89 -6.67 41.27
N PRO A 534 -26.08 -6.66 42.61
CA PRO A 534 -26.36 -5.45 43.35
C PRO A 534 -25.41 -4.29 43.07
N ILE A 535 -24.12 -4.56 42.81
CA ILE A 535 -23.09 -3.55 42.54
C ILE A 535 -23.37 -2.85 41.21
N PHE A 536 -23.59 -3.60 40.13
CA PHE A 536 -23.87 -3.01 38.82
C PHE A 536 -25.21 -2.29 38.79
N ARG A 537 -26.24 -2.83 39.46
CA ARG A 537 -27.53 -2.14 39.63
C ARG A 537 -27.39 -0.82 40.39
N ASP A 538 -26.55 -0.78 41.41
CA ASP A 538 -26.28 0.47 42.15
C ASP A 538 -25.49 1.48 41.29
N MET A 539 -24.47 1.03 40.56
CA MET A 539 -23.73 1.90 39.64
C MET A 539 -24.62 2.49 38.55
N GLN A 540 -25.49 1.68 37.94
CA GLN A 540 -26.43 2.12 36.92
C GLN A 540 -27.44 3.13 37.49
N LYS A 541 -27.98 2.88 38.69
CA LYS A 541 -28.83 3.85 39.40
C LYS A 541 -28.12 5.19 39.64
N ARG A 542 -26.86 5.16 40.09
CA ARG A 542 -26.06 6.38 40.30
C ARG A 542 -25.79 7.12 38.99
N GLN A 543 -25.51 6.39 37.91
CA GLN A 543 -25.31 6.98 36.59
C GLN A 543 -26.60 7.62 36.07
N ASP A 544 -27.75 6.94 36.22
CA ASP A 544 -29.07 7.49 35.85
C ASP A 544 -29.44 8.72 36.67
N GLU A 545 -29.11 8.73 37.96
CA GLU A 545 -29.32 9.87 38.83
C GLU A 545 -28.41 11.05 38.45
N MET A 546 -27.14 10.78 38.16
CA MET A 546 -26.17 11.76 37.66
C MET A 546 -26.63 12.37 36.33
N MET A 547 -27.06 11.54 35.37
CA MET A 547 -27.57 12.01 34.08
C MET A 547 -28.87 12.81 34.23
N ARG A 548 -29.76 12.40 35.14
CA ARG A 548 -30.95 13.21 35.51
C ARG A 548 -30.57 14.54 36.14
N ARG A 549 -29.51 14.59 36.95
CA ARG A 549 -28.98 15.84 37.54
C ARG A 549 -28.38 16.76 36.48
N MET A 550 -27.58 16.21 35.56
CA MET A 550 -27.00 16.98 34.44
C MET A 550 -28.09 17.54 33.51
N ARG A 551 -29.12 16.75 33.15
CA ARG A 551 -30.25 17.26 32.35
C ARG A 551 -31.01 18.39 33.06
N ARG A 552 -31.18 18.30 34.39
CA ARG A 552 -31.79 19.38 35.17
C ARG A 552 -30.96 20.65 35.15
N LEU A 553 -29.64 20.54 35.27
CA LEU A 553 -28.73 21.68 35.18
C LEU A 553 -28.75 22.31 33.78
N MET A 554 -28.75 21.51 32.72
CA MET A 554 -28.80 22.02 31.34
C MET A 554 -30.15 22.65 30.95
N ARG A 555 -31.26 22.24 31.59
CA ARG A 555 -32.58 22.85 31.37
C ARG A 555 -32.86 24.07 32.26
N GLY A 556 -31.98 24.35 33.23
CA GLY A 556 -32.22 25.33 34.30
C GLY A 556 -31.36 26.59 34.24
N SER A 557 -30.60 26.83 33.17
CA SER A 557 -29.96 28.13 32.94
C SER A 557 -30.92 29.03 32.15
N PRO A 558 -31.52 30.07 32.75
CA PRO A 558 -32.23 31.13 32.03
C PRO A 558 -31.29 31.93 31.13
#